data_AF-A0A529ZWG2-F1
#
_entry.id   AF-A0A529ZWG2-F1
#
_cell.length_a   1.000
_cell.length_b   1.000
_cell.length_c   1.000
_cell.angle_alpha   90.00
_cell.angle_beta   90.00
_cell.angle_gamma   90.00
#
_symmetry.space_group_name_H-M   'P 1'
#
loop_
_entity.id
_entity.type
_entity.pdbx_description
1 polymer ?
#
loop_
_entity_poly.entity_id
_entity_poly.type
_entity_poly.pdbx_seq_one_letter_code
_entity_poly.pdbx_strand_id
1 'polypeptide(L)' 'MLKINDIGPQHYRDAMAHFAGHVHVVTTDGPGGKRGATVIAACSVSDTPPTVLVCLNRENPKNEAF' A
#
# COMPACT_ATOMS: atom_id res chain seq x y z
N MET A 1 -25.38 -1.56 13.21
CA MET A 1 -24.32 -2.15 14.04
C MET A 1 -23.45 -2.98 13.10
N LEU A 2 -22.25 -2.49 12.75
CA LEU A 2 -21.34 -3.20 11.85
C LEU A 2 -20.87 -4.47 12.57
N LYS A 3 -21.11 -5.64 11.99
CA LYS A 3 -20.64 -6.92 12.53
C LYS A 3 -19.11 -6.89 12.60
N ILE A 4 -18.57 -7.35 13.72
CA ILE A 4 -17.13 -7.57 13.90
C ILE A 4 -16.72 -8.71 12.96
N ASN A 5 -15.58 -8.55 12.27
CA ASN A 5 -15.05 -9.47 11.28
C ASN A 5 -14.92 -10.90 11.84
N ASP A 6 -15.62 -11.87 11.23
CA ASP A 6 -15.46 -13.31 11.47
C ASP A 6 -14.16 -13.88 10.87
N ILE A 7 -13.32 -13.06 10.24
CA ILE A 7 -12.12 -13.49 9.52
C ILE A 7 -10.86 -12.97 10.24
N GLY A 8 -10.06 -13.90 10.76
CA GLY A 8 -8.76 -13.58 11.38
C GLY A 8 -7.70 -13.11 10.37
N PRO A 9 -6.65 -12.38 10.80
CA PRO A 9 -5.66 -11.78 9.90
C PRO A 9 -4.93 -12.78 8.99
N GLN A 10 -4.70 -14.01 9.46
CA GLN A 10 -4.03 -15.05 8.64
C GLN A 10 -4.91 -15.48 7.47
N HIS A 11 -6.19 -15.80 7.71
CA HIS A 11 -7.13 -16.18 6.66
C HIS A 11 -7.27 -15.09 5.58
N TYR A 12 -7.24 -13.82 5.97
CA TYR A 12 -7.22 -12.71 5.01
C TYR A 12 -5.95 -12.72 4.14
N ARG A 13 -4.77 -12.90 4.74
CA ARG A 13 -3.50 -12.96 3.98
C ARG A 13 -3.45 -14.15 3.03
N ASP A 14 -3.94 -15.31 3.47
CA ASP A 14 -3.98 -16.52 2.65
C ASP A 14 -4.89 -16.30 1.42
N ALA A 15 -6.04 -15.63 1.61
CA ALA A 15 -6.89 -15.25 0.50
C ALA A 15 -6.22 -14.23 -0.44
N MET A 16 -5.55 -13.20 0.10
CA MET A 16 -4.83 -12.20 -0.69
C MET A 16 -3.64 -12.77 -1.46
N ALA A 17 -3.05 -13.88 -1.01
CA ALA A 17 -1.97 -14.56 -1.74
C ALA A 17 -2.41 -15.05 -3.13
N HIS A 18 -3.71 -15.24 -3.37
CA HIS A 18 -4.28 -15.61 -4.67
C HIS A 18 -4.67 -14.40 -5.53
N PHE A 19 -4.58 -13.16 -5.00
CA PHE A 19 -4.89 -11.93 -5.72
C PHE A 19 -3.61 -11.31 -6.28
N ALA A 20 -3.32 -11.58 -7.55
CA ALA A 20 -2.11 -11.09 -8.20
C ALA A 20 -2.04 -9.55 -8.20
N GLY A 21 -0.86 -9.00 -7.89
CA GLY A 21 -0.60 -7.56 -7.87
C GLY A 21 0.66 -7.22 -8.65
N HIS A 22 0.67 -6.09 -9.34
CA HIS A 22 1.86 -5.58 -10.02
C HIS A 22 2.89 -5.11 -8.99
N VAL A 23 4.16 -5.44 -9.23
CA VAL A 23 5.26 -5.00 -8.37
C VAL A 23 5.73 -3.62 -8.80
N HIS A 24 5.67 -2.67 -7.89
CA HIS A 24 6.16 -1.30 -8.06
C HIS A 24 7.31 -1.01 -7.09
N VAL A 25 8.20 -0.10 -7.46
CA VAL A 25 9.13 0.56 -6.54
C VAL A 25 8.73 2.02 -6.44
N VAL A 26 8.20 2.42 -5.29
CA VAL A 26 7.81 3.82 -5.01
C VAL A 26 8.97 4.52 -4.34
N THR A 27 9.32 5.71 -4.83
CA THR A 27 10.52 6.44 -4.41
C THR A 27 10.23 7.88 -4.03
N THR A 28 11.02 8.42 -3.10
CA THR A 28 11.06 9.85 -2.76
C THR A 28 12.51 10.33 -2.67
N ASP A 29 12.72 11.62 -2.91
CA ASP A 29 13.97 12.37 -2.70
C ASP A 29 13.62 13.82 -2.28
N GLY A 30 12.58 13.95 -1.45
CA GLY A 30 12.06 15.23 -0.98
C GLY A 30 12.72 15.70 0.34
N PRO A 31 12.10 16.66 1.04
CA PRO A 31 12.57 17.13 2.35
C PRO A 31 12.72 16.01 3.41
N GLY A 32 11.98 14.91 3.28
CA GLY A 32 12.09 13.70 4.11
C GLY A 32 13.28 12.79 3.76
N GLY A 33 14.03 13.10 2.69
CA GLY A 33 15.20 12.36 2.24
C GLY A 33 14.91 11.27 1.20
N LYS A 34 15.97 10.54 0.81
CA LYS A 34 15.91 9.46 -0.18
C LYS A 34 15.34 8.18 0.41
N ARG A 35 14.31 7.63 -0.24
CA ARG A 35 13.74 6.32 0.11
C ARG A 35 13.13 5.61 -1.08
N GLY A 36 13.22 4.28 -1.07
CA GLY A 36 12.44 3.39 -1.93
C GLY A 36 11.68 2.34 -1.11
N ALA A 37 10.51 1.94 -1.58
CA ALA A 37 9.73 0.83 -1.04
C ALA A 37 9.15 -0.02 -2.18
N THR A 38 9.34 -1.34 -2.10
CA THR A 38 8.63 -2.29 -2.97
C THR A 38 7.19 -2.42 -2.49
N VAL A 39 6.24 -2.20 -3.39
CA VAL A 39 4.80 -2.27 -3.07
C VAL A 39 4.04 -2.99 -4.16
N ILE A 40 3.01 -3.73 -3.75
CA ILE A 40 1.96 -4.24 -4.64
C ILE A 40 0.61 -3.57 -4.39
N ALA A 41 0.47 -2.85 -3.28
CA ALA A 41 -0.74 -2.14 -2.90
C ALA A 41 -0.75 -0.72 -3.50
N ALA A 42 -0.98 -0.65 -4.81
CA ALA A 42 -1.12 0.58 -5.57
C ALA A 42 -2.25 0.46 -6.60
N CYS A 43 -2.92 1.56 -6.93
CA CYS A 43 -3.92 1.59 -8.00
C CYS A 43 -4.12 2.98 -8.60
N SER A 44 -4.66 3.00 -9.82
CA SER A 44 -5.18 4.22 -10.45
C SER A 44 -6.45 4.67 -9.75
N VAL A 45 -6.57 5.98 -9.52
CA VAL A 45 -7.75 6.59 -8.86
C VAL A 45 -8.61 7.34 -9.87
N SER A 46 -7.99 8.22 -10.67
CA SER A 46 -8.68 9.02 -11.68
C SER A 46 -7.70 9.43 -12.78
N ASP A 47 -8.20 9.67 -13.99
CA ASP A 47 -7.47 10.34 -15.07
C ASP A 47 -7.75 11.85 -15.12
N THR A 48 -8.76 12.32 -14.37
CA THR A 48 -9.23 13.71 -14.36
C THR A 48 -9.52 14.14 -12.92
N PRO A 49 -8.55 14.73 -12.19
CA PRO A 49 -7.14 14.86 -12.55
C PRO A 49 -6.39 13.51 -12.48
N PRO A 50 -5.26 13.35 -13.19
CA PRO A 50 -4.43 12.15 -13.12
C PRO A 50 -3.95 11.89 -11.69
N THR A 51 -4.45 10.82 -11.07
CA THR A 51 -4.24 10.49 -9.66
C THR A 51 -4.03 9.00 -9.47
N VAL A 52 -3.05 8.64 -8.65
CA VAL A 52 -2.79 7.27 -8.19
C VAL A 52 -2.70 7.24 -6.67
N LEU A 53 -2.95 6.08 -6.06
CA LEU A 53 -2.73 5.86 -4.62
C LEU A 53 -1.75 4.72 -4.37
N VAL A 54 -1.09 4.78 -3.21
CA VAL A 54 -0.20 3.75 -2.69
C VAL A 54 -0.46 3.59 -1.20
N CYS A 55 -0.52 2.35 -0.71
CA CYS A 55 -0.62 2.07 0.72
C CYS A 55 0.76 1.75 1.31
N LEU A 56 1.19 2.53 2.30
CA LEU A 56 2.45 2.34 3.03
C LEU A 56 2.15 1.85 4.46
N ASN A 57 2.96 0.90 4.95
CA ASN A 57 2.83 0.44 6.34
C ASN A 57 3.24 1.55 7.31
N ARG A 58 2.30 2.02 8.14
CA ARG A 58 2.51 3.06 9.15
C ARG A 58 3.45 2.63 10.27
N GLU A 59 3.56 1.33 10.55
CA GLU A 59 4.46 0.82 11.59
C GLU A 59 5.94 0.85 11.18
N ASN A 60 6.24 1.11 9.91
CA ASN A 60 7.61 1.28 9.44
C ASN A 60 8.00 2.76 9.49
N PRO A 61 8.79 3.21 10.49
CA PRO A 61 9.14 4.62 10.66
C PRO A 61 9.93 5.18 9.47
N LYS A 62 10.60 4.33 8.68
CA LYS A 62 11.28 4.80 7.47
C LYS A 62 10.29 5.38 6.45
N ASN A 63 9.01 5.01 6.49
CA ASN A 63 8.00 5.53 5.57
C ASN A 63 7.61 6.99 5.86
N GLU A 64 8.08 7.61 6.95
CA GLU A 64 7.89 9.05 7.22
C GLU A 64 8.52 9.96 6.15
N ALA A 65 9.40 9.43 5.31
CA ALA A 65 10.03 10.18 4.22
C ALA A 65 9.09 10.43 3.01
N PHE A 66 8.00 9.68 2.87
CA PHE A 66 7.02 9.82 1.78
C PHE A 66 5.95 10.87 2.13
#